data_AF-A0A4Y8S5I5-F1
#
_entry.id   AF-A0A4Y8S5I5-F1
#
_cell.length_a   1.000
_cell.length_b   1.000
_cell.length_c   1.000
_cell.angle_alpha   90.00
_cell.angle_beta   90.00
_cell.angle_gamma   90.00
#
_symmetry.space_group_name_H-M   'P 1'
#
loop_
_entity.id
_entity.type
_entity.pdbx_description
1 polymer ?
#
loop_
_entity_poly.entity_id
_entity_poly.type
_entity_poly.pdbx_seq_one_letter_code
_entity_poly.pdbx_strand_id
1 'polypeptide(L)'
;MRLTIGVLLAALFTPLAQAELIDEINDRGELRIAVQSDAAPYAFKHDEHLSGFDIELGQALARELDLRAEFIETPAAQALAGVESGKVDITVDKPDAQSKLPPALSVSQPFGDQHLVIPFQKDNPAFESAVNNALQRLKDNGRLAELEQKWFP
;
A
#
# COMPACT_ATOMS: atom_id res chain seq x y z
N MET A 1 15.97 18.83 61.15
CA MET A 1 15.33 17.68 60.48
C MET A 1 15.18 18.01 59.01
N ARG A 2 15.61 17.08 58.16
CA ARG A 2 15.70 17.18 56.69
C ARG A 2 14.32 16.96 56.08
N LEU A 3 13.97 17.69 55.02
CA LEU A 3 12.94 17.25 54.06
C LEU A 3 13.24 17.90 52.70
N THR A 4 14.10 17.24 51.94
CA THR A 4 14.31 17.47 50.51
C THR A 4 13.20 16.74 49.76
N ILE A 5 12.22 17.48 49.26
CA ILE A 5 11.32 17.10 48.16
C ILE A 5 12.00 17.69 46.92
N GLY A 6 12.41 16.96 45.87
CA GLY A 6 11.74 15.84 45.22
C GLY A 6 11.20 16.34 43.88
N VAL A 7 12.06 16.46 42.86
CA VAL A 7 11.64 16.61 41.46
C VAL A 7 12.53 15.70 40.63
N LEU A 8 12.07 14.46 40.44
CA LEU A 8 12.60 13.58 39.42
C LEU A 8 11.95 14.04 38.10
N LEU A 9 12.69 14.82 37.32
CA LEU A 9 12.27 15.23 35.98
C LEU A 9 12.44 14.00 35.06
N ALA A 10 11.43 13.14 35.03
CA ALA A 10 11.34 12.10 34.00
C ALA A 10 11.07 12.82 32.67
N ALA A 11 12.13 13.05 31.90
CA ALA A 11 12.01 13.45 30.51
C ALA A 11 11.24 12.34 29.79
N LEU A 12 9.95 12.59 29.56
CA LEU A 12 9.13 11.82 28.64
C LEU A 12 9.80 11.95 27.27
N PHE A 13 10.60 10.96 26.90
CA PHE A 13 10.90 10.68 25.51
C PHE A 13 9.56 10.29 24.88
N THR A 14 8.81 11.28 24.39
CA THR A 14 7.76 11.01 23.42
C THR A 14 8.45 10.32 22.24
N PRO A 15 8.09 9.08 21.89
CA PRO A 15 8.54 8.54 20.61
C PRO A 15 8.12 9.57 19.56
N LEU A 16 9.07 9.98 18.72
CA LEU A 16 8.81 10.90 17.64
C LEU A 16 7.52 10.45 16.95
N ALA A 17 6.55 11.35 16.90
CA ALA A 17 5.51 11.32 15.89
C ALA A 17 6.22 11.49 14.54
N GLN A 18 6.84 10.43 14.05
CA GLN A 18 7.04 10.24 12.64
C GLN A 18 5.62 10.24 12.09
N ALA A 19 5.26 11.24 11.29
CA ALA A 19 3.99 11.26 10.61
C ALA A 19 3.85 9.88 9.96
N GLU A 20 2.89 9.08 10.42
CA GLU A 20 2.74 7.75 9.89
C GLU A 20 2.31 7.92 8.43
N LEU A 21 2.85 7.12 7.50
CA LEU A 21 2.48 7.19 6.08
C LEU A 21 0.96 7.25 5.87
N ILE A 22 0.19 6.59 6.75
CA ILE A 22 -1.27 6.62 6.72
C ILE A 22 -1.86 8.02 6.98
N ASP A 23 -1.26 8.82 7.87
CA ASP A 23 -1.72 10.18 8.16
C ASP A 23 -1.49 11.08 6.94
N GLU A 24 -0.30 11.01 6.32
CA GLU A 24 0.01 11.77 5.11
C GLU A 24 -0.90 11.39 3.92
N ILE A 25 -1.22 10.11 3.79
CA ILE A 25 -2.15 9.62 2.76
C ILE A 25 -3.57 10.12 3.03
N ASN A 26 -4.02 10.06 4.29
CA ASN A 26 -5.35 10.51 4.70
C ASN A 26 -5.52 12.02 4.51
N ASP A 27 -4.51 12.81 4.90
CA ASP A 27 -4.50 14.26 4.72
C ASP A 27 -4.59 14.65 3.23
N ARG A 28 -3.95 13.86 2.36
CA ARG A 28 -4.03 14.04 0.90
C ARG A 28 -5.35 13.51 0.31
N GLY A 29 -5.97 12.54 0.96
CA GLY A 29 -7.23 11.91 0.52
C GLY A 29 -7.10 11.06 -0.73
N GLU A 30 -5.89 10.62 -1.09
CA GLU A 30 -5.66 9.73 -2.24
C GLU A 30 -4.48 8.77 -2.04
N LEU A 31 -4.69 7.53 -2.46
CA LEU A 31 -3.69 6.47 -2.55
C LEU A 31 -3.08 6.49 -3.96
N ARG A 32 -1.78 6.77 -4.03
CA ARG A 32 -0.99 6.82 -5.28
C ARG A 32 -0.46 5.43 -5.59
N ILE A 33 -0.86 4.88 -6.71
CA ILE A 33 -0.61 3.48 -7.11
C ILE A 33 0.22 3.48 -8.38
N ALA A 34 1.43 2.92 -8.34
CA ALA A 34 2.19 2.65 -9.55
C ALA A 34 1.54 1.52 -10.34
N VAL A 35 1.38 1.71 -11.65
CA VAL A 35 0.81 0.72 -12.57
C VAL A 35 1.58 0.67 -13.88
N GLN A 36 1.66 -0.52 -14.49
CA GLN A 36 2.32 -0.76 -15.77
C GLN A 36 1.24 -0.79 -16.86
N SER A 37 1.20 0.23 -17.73
CA SER A 37 0.09 0.40 -18.69
C SER A 37 0.18 -0.49 -19.94
N ASP A 38 1.12 -1.43 -19.97
CA ASP A 38 1.37 -2.41 -21.03
C ASP A 38 1.38 -3.87 -20.52
N ALA A 39 0.85 -4.13 -19.32
CA ALA A 39 0.91 -5.41 -18.63
C ALA A 39 -0.45 -6.12 -18.54
N ALA A 40 -1.15 -6.33 -19.65
CA ALA A 40 -2.42 -7.07 -19.65
C ALA A 40 -2.26 -8.51 -19.10
N PRO A 41 -3.21 -9.03 -18.30
CA PRO A 41 -4.50 -8.42 -17.91
C PRO A 41 -4.45 -7.54 -16.64
N TYR A 42 -3.26 -7.27 -16.08
CA TYR A 42 -3.08 -6.57 -14.81
C TYR A 42 -3.38 -5.08 -14.92
N ALA A 43 -2.66 -4.37 -15.79
CA ALA A 43 -2.98 -3.00 -16.16
C ALA A 43 -2.62 -2.81 -17.63
N PHE A 44 -3.50 -2.17 -18.38
CA PHE A 44 -3.27 -1.85 -19.78
C PHE A 44 -4.09 -0.63 -20.18
N LYS A 45 -3.56 0.11 -21.15
CA LYS A 45 -4.26 1.27 -21.70
C LYS A 45 -5.11 0.87 -22.91
N HIS A 46 -6.36 1.30 -22.93
CA HIS A 46 -7.20 1.34 -24.13
C HIS A 46 -7.56 2.80 -24.39
N ASP A 47 -7.03 3.35 -25.48
CA ASP A 47 -7.02 4.80 -25.75
C ASP A 47 -6.40 5.61 -24.60
N GLU A 48 -7.18 6.45 -23.94
CA GLU A 48 -6.78 7.26 -22.78
C GLU A 48 -7.20 6.66 -21.43
N HIS A 49 -7.77 5.45 -21.41
CA HIS A 49 -8.30 4.83 -20.20
C HIS A 49 -7.45 3.63 -19.76
N LEU A 50 -7.05 3.63 -18.49
CA LEU A 50 -6.45 2.46 -17.85
C LEU A 50 -7.53 1.45 -17.48
N SER A 51 -7.26 0.18 -17.77
CA SER A 51 -8.12 -0.96 -17.45
C SER A 51 -7.27 -2.14 -16.99
N GLY A 52 -7.86 -3.07 -16.25
CA GLY A 52 -7.18 -4.28 -15.79
C GLY A 52 -7.44 -4.59 -14.32
N PHE A 53 -6.92 -5.73 -13.89
CA PHE A 53 -7.02 -6.20 -12.51
C PHE A 53 -6.46 -5.20 -11.50
N ASP A 54 -5.25 -4.67 -11.69
CA ASP A 54 -4.59 -3.74 -10.75
C ASP A 54 -5.37 -2.42 -10.63
N ILE A 55 -6.03 -2.00 -11.71
CA ILE A 55 -6.86 -0.79 -11.72
C ILE A 55 -8.11 -1.00 -10.86
N GLU A 56 -8.83 -2.10 -11.06
CA GLU A 56 -10.06 -2.37 -10.31
C GLU A 56 -9.78 -2.77 -8.86
N LEU A 57 -8.68 -3.50 -8.61
CA LEU A 57 -8.20 -3.81 -7.28
C LEU A 57 -7.78 -2.54 -6.54
N GLY A 58 -6.97 -1.67 -7.17
CA GLY A 58 -6.50 -0.42 -6.59
C GLY A 58 -7.66 0.52 -6.23
N GLN A 59 -8.67 0.61 -7.09
CA GLN A 59 -9.90 1.36 -6.78
C GLN A 59 -10.67 0.76 -5.60
N ALA A 60 -10.81 -0.57 -5.54
CA ALA A 60 -11.51 -1.23 -4.45
C ALA A 60 -10.75 -1.08 -3.12
N LEU A 61 -9.43 -1.23 -3.14
CA LEU A 61 -8.55 -1.03 -1.99
C LEU A 61 -8.63 0.41 -1.47
N ALA A 62 -8.51 1.40 -2.35
CA ALA A 62 -8.61 2.81 -1.95
C ALA A 62 -9.97 3.11 -1.31
N ARG A 63 -11.08 2.57 -1.84
CA ARG A 63 -12.41 2.72 -1.22
C ARG A 63 -12.50 2.11 0.16
N GLU A 64 -11.92 0.93 0.38
CA GLU A 64 -11.88 0.29 1.71
C GLU A 64 -11.03 1.06 2.73
N LEU A 65 -10.21 2.01 2.26
CA LEU A 65 -9.40 2.93 3.04
C LEU A 65 -10.00 4.34 3.11
N ASP A 66 -11.20 4.57 2.55
CA ASP A 66 -11.84 5.89 2.42
C ASP A 66 -11.00 6.92 1.62
N LEU A 67 -10.25 6.45 0.63
CA LEU A 67 -9.38 7.25 -0.24
C LEU A 67 -9.83 7.21 -1.71
N ARG A 68 -9.38 8.19 -2.50
CA ARG A 68 -9.40 8.11 -3.97
C ARG A 68 -8.18 7.31 -4.45
N ALA A 69 -8.33 6.52 -5.52
CA ALA A 69 -7.18 5.93 -6.20
C ALA A 69 -6.62 6.92 -7.23
N GLU A 70 -5.32 7.17 -7.18
CA GLU A 70 -4.57 7.91 -8.20
C GLU A 70 -3.56 6.97 -8.87
N PHE A 71 -3.68 6.77 -10.18
CA PHE A 71 -2.85 5.82 -10.91
C PHE A 71 -1.70 6.53 -11.62
N ILE A 72 -0.48 6.11 -11.31
CA ILE A 72 0.74 6.69 -11.87
C ILE A 72 1.40 5.63 -12.76
N GLU A 73 1.29 5.83 -14.08
CA GLU A 73 1.96 4.99 -15.06
C GLU A 73 3.47 4.97 -14.79
N THR A 74 3.99 3.77 -14.49
CA THR A 74 5.38 3.58 -14.05
C THR A 74 5.94 2.32 -14.71
N PRO A 75 7.10 2.41 -15.39
CA PRO A 75 7.77 1.22 -15.92
C PRO A 75 8.07 0.21 -14.80
N ALA A 76 7.93 -1.09 -15.08
CA ALA A 76 8.11 -2.17 -14.11
C ALA A 76 9.40 -2.01 -13.27
N ALA A 77 10.52 -1.72 -13.95
CA ALA A 77 11.83 -1.57 -13.32
C ALA A 77 11.94 -0.37 -12.35
N GLN A 78 10.98 0.56 -12.38
CA GLN A 78 10.97 1.77 -11.56
C GLN A 78 9.89 1.74 -10.47
N ALA A 79 8.97 0.76 -10.47
CA ALA A 79 7.84 0.73 -9.54
C ALA A 79 8.32 0.68 -8.07
N LEU A 80 9.18 -0.28 -7.72
CA LEU A 80 9.70 -0.41 -6.35
C LEU A 80 10.53 0.80 -5.91
N ALA A 81 11.32 1.39 -6.81
CA ALA A 81 12.06 2.63 -6.52
C ALA A 81 11.11 3.82 -6.31
N GLY A 82 9.98 3.85 -7.03
CA GLY A 82 8.91 4.83 -6.83
C GLY A 82 8.27 4.72 -5.46
N VAL A 83 8.01 3.49 -4.99
CA VAL A 83 7.51 3.23 -3.63
C VAL A 83 8.56 3.61 -2.59
N GLU A 84 9.82 3.20 -2.78
CA GLU A 84 10.93 3.47 -1.86
C GLU A 84 11.14 4.98 -1.66
N SER A 85 11.09 5.74 -2.76
CA SER A 85 11.20 7.21 -2.71
C SER A 85 9.95 7.95 -2.23
N GLY A 86 8.81 7.26 -2.07
CA GLY A 86 7.52 7.88 -1.72
C GLY A 86 6.89 8.69 -2.86
N LYS A 87 7.36 8.51 -4.10
CA LYS A 87 6.73 9.09 -5.29
C LYS A 87 5.34 8.48 -5.53
N VAL A 88 5.20 7.20 -5.23
CA VAL A 88 3.92 6.47 -5.12
C VAL A 88 3.86 5.85 -3.73
N ASP A 89 2.66 5.52 -3.26
CA ASP A 89 2.48 4.89 -1.94
C ASP A 89 2.62 3.37 -2.04
N ILE A 90 2.09 2.78 -3.11
CA ILE A 90 2.07 1.33 -3.33
C ILE A 90 2.25 0.95 -4.81
N THR A 91 2.55 -0.33 -5.03
CA THR A 91 2.37 -1.06 -6.30
C THR A 91 1.74 -2.42 -5.99
N VAL A 92 1.13 -3.07 -6.99
CA VAL A 92 0.79 -4.51 -6.91
C VAL A 92 1.91 -5.28 -7.60
N ASP A 93 2.38 -6.36 -6.98
CA ASP A 93 3.46 -7.17 -7.54
C ASP A 93 3.29 -8.66 -7.25
N LYS A 94 4.09 -9.49 -7.94
CA LYS A 94 4.08 -10.94 -7.82
C LYS A 94 4.91 -11.41 -6.61
N PRO A 95 4.65 -12.62 -6.09
CA PRO A 95 5.34 -13.14 -4.91
C PRO A 95 6.87 -13.21 -5.05
N ASP A 96 7.40 -13.45 -6.26
CA ASP A 96 8.85 -13.50 -6.49
C ASP A 96 9.53 -12.13 -6.32
N ALA A 97 8.79 -11.03 -6.47
CA ALA A 97 9.27 -9.68 -6.18
C ALA A 97 9.67 -9.52 -4.71
N GLN A 98 9.04 -10.26 -3.79
CA GLN A 98 9.38 -10.24 -2.37
C GLN A 98 10.84 -10.64 -2.12
N SER A 99 11.41 -11.53 -2.95
CA SER A 99 12.82 -11.95 -2.85
C SER A 99 13.82 -10.87 -3.31
N LYS A 100 13.35 -9.84 -4.01
CA LYS A 100 14.16 -8.74 -4.58
C LYS A 100 13.78 -7.38 -3.99
N LEU A 101 13.03 -7.39 -2.90
CA LEU A 101 12.51 -6.18 -2.29
C LEU A 101 13.66 -5.30 -1.76
N PRO A 102 13.70 -4.00 -2.09
CA PRO A 102 14.62 -3.05 -1.48
C PRO A 102 14.54 -3.09 0.06
N PRO A 103 15.66 -2.91 0.79
CA PRO A 103 15.67 -2.98 2.26
C PRO A 103 14.73 -2.00 2.97
N ALA A 104 14.43 -0.89 2.31
CA ALA A 104 13.55 0.17 2.82
C ALA A 104 12.06 -0.11 2.61
N LEU A 105 11.68 -1.26 2.04
CA LEU A 105 10.29 -1.63 1.82
C LEU A 105 9.87 -2.82 2.70
N SER A 106 8.57 -2.88 2.94
CA SER A 106 7.83 -4.06 3.42
C SER A 106 6.78 -4.43 2.39
N VAL A 107 6.08 -5.56 2.60
CA VAL A 107 4.97 -5.99 1.74
C VAL A 107 3.77 -6.41 2.57
N SER A 108 2.56 -6.33 1.99
CA SER A 108 1.35 -6.89 2.57
C SER A 108 1.44 -8.41 2.76
N GLN A 109 0.46 -8.99 3.44
CA GLN A 109 0.23 -10.43 3.33
C GLN A 109 -0.11 -10.80 1.87
N PRO A 110 0.32 -11.98 1.39
CA PRO A 110 -0.10 -12.48 0.08
C PRO A 110 -1.62 -12.62 0.01
N PHE A 111 -2.20 -12.25 -1.13
CA PHE A 111 -3.64 -12.33 -1.35
C PHE A 111 -3.97 -12.87 -2.74
N GLY A 112 -5.19 -13.38 -2.87
CA GLY A 112 -5.70 -13.98 -4.11
C GLY A 112 -5.01 -15.29 -4.51
N ASP A 113 -5.55 -15.93 -5.54
CA ASP A 113 -5.03 -17.16 -6.13
C ASP A 113 -3.67 -16.94 -6.81
N GLN A 114 -3.44 -15.72 -7.31
CA GLN A 114 -2.16 -15.31 -7.89
C GLN A 114 -1.08 -15.03 -6.82
N HIS A 115 -1.43 -15.10 -5.51
CA HIS A 115 -0.54 -14.86 -4.38
C HIS A 115 0.19 -13.51 -4.47
N LEU A 116 -0.51 -12.49 -4.97
CA LEU A 116 0.03 -11.15 -5.15
C LEU A 116 0.34 -10.50 -3.82
N VAL A 117 1.23 -9.51 -3.84
CA VAL A 117 1.64 -8.71 -2.68
C VAL A 117 1.60 -7.23 -3.02
N ILE A 118 1.45 -6.38 -2.00
CA ILE A 118 1.53 -4.93 -2.13
C ILE A 118 2.76 -4.42 -1.38
N PRO A 119 3.84 -4.03 -2.09
CA PRO A 119 4.96 -3.31 -1.51
C PRO A 119 4.60 -1.90 -1.07
N PHE A 120 5.16 -1.48 0.08
CA PHE A 120 5.05 -0.13 0.65
C PHE A 120 6.28 0.20 1.49
N GLN A 121 6.46 1.47 1.89
CA GLN A 121 7.60 1.88 2.71
C GLN A 121 7.61 1.18 4.08
N LYS A 122 8.77 0.62 4.46
CA LYS A 122 8.98 -0.03 5.75
C LYS A 122 8.71 0.93 6.91
N ASP A 123 8.51 0.37 8.10
CA ASP A 123 8.32 1.10 9.36
C ASP A 123 7.02 1.92 9.41
N ASN A 124 6.01 1.47 8.67
CA ASN A 124 4.64 2.02 8.66
C ASN A 124 3.61 0.98 9.13
N PRO A 125 3.62 0.57 10.42
CA PRO A 125 2.79 -0.54 10.90
C PRO A 125 1.28 -0.27 10.85
N ALA A 126 0.86 0.98 11.03
CA ALA A 126 -0.55 1.36 10.89
C ALA A 126 -1.02 1.24 9.44
N PHE A 127 -0.21 1.70 8.48
CA PHE A 127 -0.50 1.54 7.05
C PHE A 127 -0.55 0.07 6.65
N GLU A 128 0.42 -0.74 7.10
CA GLU A 128 0.44 -2.18 6.88
C GLU A 128 -0.85 -2.85 7.39
N SER A 129 -1.26 -2.51 8.62
CA SER A 129 -2.49 -3.02 9.22
C SER A 129 -3.72 -2.60 8.42
N ALA A 130 -3.78 -1.36 7.98
CA ALA A 130 -4.89 -0.83 7.18
C ALA A 130 -5.03 -1.56 5.84
N VAL A 131 -3.92 -1.71 5.09
CA VAL A 131 -3.89 -2.43 3.81
C VAL A 131 -4.30 -3.88 3.98
N ASN A 132 -3.72 -4.60 4.95
CA ASN A 132 -4.05 -6.01 5.20
C ASN A 132 -5.52 -6.18 5.59
N ASN A 133 -6.07 -5.30 6.43
CA ASN A 133 -7.48 -5.34 6.81
C ASN A 133 -8.41 -5.04 5.63
N ALA A 134 -8.04 -4.08 4.76
CA ALA A 134 -8.81 -3.76 3.56
C ALA A 134 -8.82 -4.94 2.58
N LEU A 135 -7.66 -5.57 2.33
CA LEU A 135 -7.58 -6.80 1.52
C LEU A 135 -8.44 -7.93 2.09
N GLN A 136 -8.43 -8.10 3.41
CA GLN A 136 -9.27 -9.10 4.07
C GLN A 136 -10.76 -8.80 3.87
N ARG A 137 -11.19 -7.53 3.96
CA ARG A 137 -12.59 -7.14 3.66
C ARG A 137 -12.98 -7.40 2.21
N LEU A 138 -12.10 -7.11 1.25
CA LEU A 138 -12.32 -7.41 -0.17
C LEU A 138 -12.43 -8.92 -0.44
N LYS A 139 -11.71 -9.73 0.33
CA LYS A 139 -11.84 -11.19 0.28
C LYS A 139 -13.17 -11.64 0.88
N ASP A 140 -13.51 -11.17 2.08
CA ASP A 140 -14.69 -11.59 2.84
C ASP A 140 -15.99 -11.20 2.15
N ASN A 141 -16.03 -10.05 1.47
CA ASN A 141 -17.19 -9.59 0.72
C ASN A 141 -17.29 -10.17 -0.70
N GLY A 142 -16.34 -11.03 -1.11
CA GLY A 142 -16.31 -11.69 -2.42
C GLY A 142 -15.78 -10.84 -3.57
N ARG A 143 -15.48 -9.55 -3.34
CA ARG A 143 -15.01 -8.65 -4.40
C ARG A 143 -13.70 -9.12 -5.02
N LEU A 144 -12.77 -9.63 -4.21
CA LEU A 144 -11.50 -10.15 -4.72
C LEU A 144 -11.74 -11.31 -5.69
N ALA A 145 -12.61 -12.26 -5.32
CA ALA A 145 -12.93 -13.41 -6.17
C ALA A 145 -13.61 -13.00 -7.49
N GLU A 146 -14.50 -11.98 -7.47
CA GLU A 146 -15.10 -11.43 -8.69
C GLU A 146 -14.04 -10.85 -9.64
N LEU A 147 -13.06 -10.12 -9.10
CA LEU A 147 -11.97 -9.55 -9.90
C LEU A 147 -11.09 -10.64 -10.49
N GLU A 148 -10.77 -11.68 -9.70
CA GLU A 148 -9.95 -12.79 -10.17
C GLU A 148 -10.64 -13.57 -11.28
N GLN A 149 -11.92 -13.93 -11.10
CA GLN A 149 -12.71 -14.61 -12.13
C GLN A 149 -12.80 -13.78 -13.42
N LYS A 150 -12.91 -12.46 -13.30
CA LYS A 150 -13.03 -11.56 -14.46
C LYS A 150 -11.73 -11.46 -15.26
N TRP A 151 -10.59 -11.36 -14.58
CA TRP A 151 -9.31 -11.04 -15.23
C TRP A 151 -8.40 -12.25 -15.44
N PHE A 152 -8.65 -13.35 -14.73
CA PHE A 152 -7.90 -14.61 -14.82
C PHE A 152 -8.85 -15.83 -14.97
N PRO A 153 -9.57 -15.94 -16.10
CA PRO A 153 -10.51 -17.04 -16.35
C PRO A 153 -9.83 -18.39 -16.64
#